data_AF-A0A0B8PA21-F1
#
_entry.id   AF-A0A0B8PA21-F1
#
_cell.length_a   1.000
_cell.length_b   1.000
_cell.length_c   1.000
_cell.angle_alpha   90.00
_cell.angle_beta   90.00
_cell.angle_gamma   90.00
#
_symmetry.space_group_name_H-M   'P 1'
#
loop_
_entity.id
_entity.type
_entity.pdbx_description
1 polymer ?
#
loop_
_entity_poly.entity_id
_entity_poly.type
_entity_poly.pdbx_seq_one_letter_code
_entity_poly.pdbx_strand_id
1 'polypeptide(L)' 'MQSASAATFDLPEKGSHMVGKLKRHVVESGETFAVLAKDYDVGLLSLMAANRGIDPFLPHDGEVLTIPHQFILPNARHEA' A
#
# COMPACT_ATOMS: atom_id res chain seq x y z
N MET A 1 -15.44 -20.13 8.92
CA MET A 1 -14.01 -19.80 9.08
C MET A 1 -13.63 -18.92 7.91
N GLN A 2 -13.18 -17.69 8.15
CA GLN A 2 -12.76 -16.79 7.07
C GLN A 2 -11.34 -17.18 6.67
N SER A 3 -11.14 -17.51 5.39
CA SER A 3 -9.83 -17.84 4.83
C SER A 3 -8.91 -16.62 4.93
N ALA A 4 -7.66 -16.81 5.37
CA ALA A 4 -6.65 -15.75 5.24
C ALA A 4 -6.15 -15.68 3.79
N SER A 5 -5.92 -14.47 3.28
CA SER A 5 -5.34 -14.21 1.97
C SER A 5 -4.21 -13.20 2.14
N ALA A 6 -3.16 -13.34 1.33
CA ALA A 6 -2.02 -12.42 1.29
C ALA A 6 -1.80 -11.95 -0.15
N ALA A 7 -1.12 -10.81 -0.29
CA ALA A 7 -0.72 -10.33 -1.61
C ALA A 7 0.30 -11.29 -2.25
N THR A 8 0.02 -11.71 -3.48
CA THR A 8 0.94 -12.47 -4.33
C THR A 8 1.37 -11.61 -5.51
N PHE A 9 2.63 -11.77 -5.91
CA PHE A 9 3.21 -11.03 -7.02
C PHE A 9 3.98 -11.99 -7.92
N ASP A 10 3.80 -11.87 -9.24
CA ASP A 10 4.66 -12.54 -10.19
C ASP A 10 6.09 -12.01 -10.07
N LEU A 11 7.07 -12.87 -10.34
CA LEU A 11 8.45 -12.44 -10.40
C LEU A 11 8.62 -11.41 -11.52
N PRO A 12 9.39 -10.33 -11.28
CA PRO A 12 9.62 -9.30 -12.27
C PRO A 12 10.50 -9.83 -13.42
N GLU A 13 10.51 -9.10 -14.53
CA GLU A 13 11.42 -9.38 -15.64
C GLU A 13 12.88 -9.44 -15.19
N LYS A 14 13.71 -10.21 -15.90
CA LYS A 14 15.12 -10.39 -15.56
C LYS A 14 15.84 -9.04 -15.47
N GLY A 15 16.43 -8.76 -14.29
CA GLY A 15 17.13 -7.50 -14.02
C GLY A 15 16.27 -6.39 -13.41
N SER A 16 14.96 -6.60 -13.29
CA SER A 16 14.05 -5.73 -12.53
C SER A 16 13.85 -6.28 -11.11
N HIS A 17 13.62 -5.36 -10.17
CA HIS A 17 13.23 -5.65 -8.79
C HIS A 17 11.84 -5.08 -8.46
N MET A 18 11.13 -4.52 -9.45
CA MET A 18 9.87 -3.83 -9.21
C MET A 18 8.69 -4.80 -9.31
N VAL A 19 7.89 -4.89 -8.25
CA VAL A 19 6.66 -5.70 -8.21
C VAL A 19 5.48 -4.88 -7.68
N GLY A 20 4.27 -5.39 -7.89
CA GLY A 20 3.04 -4.72 -7.48
C GLY A 20 2.68 -3.51 -8.35
N LYS A 21 1.78 -2.67 -7.87
CA LYS A 21 1.22 -1.53 -8.62
C LYS A 21 0.90 -0.37 -7.69
N LEU A 22 1.14 0.86 -8.14
CA LEU A 22 0.63 2.04 -7.47
C LEU A 22 -0.90 2.04 -7.54
N LYS A 23 -1.54 2.28 -6.40
CA LYS A 23 -2.99 2.47 -6.32
C LYS A 23 -3.27 3.86 -5.74
N ARG A 24 -4.43 4.39 -6.10
CA ARG A 24 -4.98 5.61 -5.49
C ARG A 24 -6.30 5.28 -4.85
N HIS A 25 -6.59 5.97 -3.76
CA HIS A 25 -7.85 5.87 -3.03
C HIS A 25 -8.37 7.29 -2.77
N VAL A 26 -9.66 7.50 -2.95
CA VAL A 26 -10.33 8.77 -2.66
C VAL A 26 -10.99 8.62 -1.30
N VAL A 27 -10.56 9.43 -0.33
CA VAL A 27 -11.03 9.35 1.05
C VAL A 27 -12.55 9.56 1.10
N GLU A 28 -13.22 8.63 1.77
CA GLU A 28 -14.63 8.68 2.12
C GLU A 28 -14.82 9.13 3.58
N SER A 29 -16.01 9.65 3.87
CA SER A 29 -16.35 10.19 5.19
C SER A 29 -16.10 9.19 6.31
N GLY A 30 -15.24 9.58 7.27
CA GLY A 30 -14.96 8.81 8.47
C GLY A 30 -13.79 7.83 8.35
N GLU A 31 -13.12 7.77 7.19
CA GLU A 31 -11.91 7.00 7.04
C GLU A 31 -10.70 7.67 7.72
N THR A 32 -9.77 6.84 8.18
CA THR A 32 -8.49 7.29 8.74
C THR A 32 -7.36 6.49 8.11
N PHE A 33 -6.13 6.97 8.22
CA PHE A 33 -5.00 6.23 7.67
C PHE A 33 -4.84 4.86 8.33
N ALA A 34 -5.22 4.69 9.60
CA ALA A 34 -5.16 3.40 10.28
C ALA A 34 -6.16 2.38 9.70
N VAL A 35 -7.38 2.83 9.40
CA VAL A 35 -8.41 1.98 8.76
C VAL A 35 -7.98 1.63 7.34
N LEU A 36 -7.58 2.62 6.55
CA LEU A 36 -7.13 2.40 5.17
C LEU A 36 -5.87 1.52 5.10
N ALA A 37 -4.92 1.71 6.02
CA ALA A 37 -3.74 0.86 6.10
C ALA A 37 -4.09 -0.60 6.35
N LYS A 38 -5.05 -0.86 7.24
CA LYS A 38 -5.57 -2.21 7.50
C LYS A 38 -6.29 -2.78 6.28
N ASP A 39 -7.18 -2.02 5.66
CA ASP A 39 -8.02 -2.51 4.55
C ASP A 39 -7.20 -2.79 3.29
N TYR A 40 -6.13 -2.01 3.08
CA TYR A 40 -5.18 -2.24 1.99
C TYR A 40 -4.03 -3.17 2.38
N ASP A 41 -3.93 -3.67 3.62
CA ASP A 41 -2.80 -4.49 4.08
C ASP A 41 -1.43 -3.81 3.83
N VAL A 42 -1.30 -2.56 4.29
CA VAL A 42 -0.06 -1.78 4.26
C VAL A 42 0.29 -1.25 5.64
N GLY A 43 1.58 -0.96 5.87
CA GLY A 43 2.01 -0.31 7.10
C GLY A 43 1.49 1.12 7.21
N LEU A 44 0.97 1.50 8.38
CA LEU A 44 0.52 2.86 8.67
C LEU A 44 1.60 3.91 8.37
N LEU A 45 2.84 3.67 8.80
CA LEU A 45 3.96 4.58 8.57
C LEU A 45 4.29 4.72 7.08
N SER A 46 4.15 3.65 6.30
CA SER A 46 4.35 3.68 4.85
C SER A 46 3.28 4.53 4.16
N LEU A 47 2.03 4.41 4.60
CA LEU A 47 0.93 5.22 4.08
C LEU A 47 1.10 6.71 4.43
N MET A 48 1.54 7.02 5.66
CA MET A 48 1.88 8.38 6.08
C MET A 48 3.04 8.96 5.27
N ALA A 49 4.10 8.17 5.07
CA ALA A 49 5.25 8.60 4.29
C ALA A 49 4.90 8.88 2.82
N ALA A 50 3.98 8.10 2.23
CA ALA A 50 3.50 8.30 0.87
C ALA A 50 2.61 9.54 0.69
N ASN A 51 1.97 10.04 1.76
CA ASN A 51 0.96 11.09 1.72
C ASN A 51 1.28 12.23 2.70
N ARG A 52 2.46 12.83 2.54
CA ARG A 52 2.91 13.93 3.41
C ARG A 52 2.02 15.15 3.26
N GLY A 53 1.66 15.77 4.39
CA GLY A 53 0.85 16.99 4.44
C GLY A 53 -0.64 16.74 4.63
N ILE A 54 -1.08 15.48 4.67
CA ILE A 54 -2.44 15.07 5.02
C ILE A 54 -2.47 14.63 6.48
N ASP A 55 -3.50 15.03 7.22
CA ASP A 55 -3.70 14.59 8.60
C ASP A 55 -4.08 13.10 8.61
N PRO A 56 -3.27 12.21 9.21
CA PRO A 56 -3.55 10.77 9.20
C PRO A 56 -4.72 10.37 10.10
N PHE A 57 -5.12 11.23 11.04
CA PHE A 57 -6.21 10.96 12.00
C PHE A 57 -7.55 11.52 11.53
N LEU A 58 -7.53 12.52 10.65
CA LEU A 58 -8.73 13.14 10.09
C LEU A 58 -8.47 13.68 8.67
N PRO A 59 -8.26 12.80 7.67
CA PRO A 59 -8.15 13.22 6.28
C PRO A 59 -9.48 13.80 5.79
N HIS A 60 -9.42 14.72 4.83
CA HIS A 60 -10.63 15.33 4.28
C HIS A 60 -11.25 14.44 3.20
N ASP A 61 -12.59 14.40 3.18
CA ASP A 61 -13.35 13.76 2.11
C ASP A 61 -12.90 14.25 0.73
N GLY A 62 -12.68 13.31 -0.19
CA GLY A 62 -12.21 13.60 -1.54
C GLY A 62 -10.70 13.76 -1.69
N GLU A 63 -9.91 13.72 -0.60
CA GLU A 63 -8.45 13.64 -0.72
C GLU A 63 -8.04 12.36 -1.44
N VAL A 64 -7.05 12.48 -2.32
CA VAL A 64 -6.55 11.35 -3.10
C VAL A 64 -5.26 10.84 -2.47
N LEU A 65 -5.35 9.71 -1.77
CA LEU A 65 -4.20 9.05 -1.17
C LEU A 65 -3.51 8.13 -2.18
N THR A 66 -2.19 8.13 -2.14
CA THR A 66 -1.35 7.11 -2.78
C THR A 66 -1.20 5.93 -1.83
N ILE A 67 -1.65 4.75 -2.27
CA ILE A 67 -1.50 3.51 -1.52
C ILE A 67 -0.19 2.82 -1.97
N PRO A 68 0.78 2.59 -1.06
CA PRO A 68 2.10 2.04 -1.40
C PRO A 68 2.05 0.53 -1.63
N HIS A 69 1.44 0.11 -2.74
CA HIS A 69 1.34 -1.28 -3.21
C HIS A 69 2.34 -1.66 -4.30
N GLN A 70 3.38 -0.84 -4.48
CA GLN A 70 4.48 -1.11 -5.36
C GLN A 70 5.76 -1.23 -4.54
N PHE A 71 6.50 -2.32 -4.74
CA PHE A 71 7.64 -2.69 -3.92
C PHE A 71 8.87 -2.91 -4.77
N ILE A 72 10.03 -2.59 -4.19
CA ILE A 72 11.33 -2.99 -4.72
C ILE A 72 11.77 -4.21 -3.92
N LEU A 73 11.94 -5.34 -4.60
CA LEU A 73 12.45 -6.57 -3.99
C LEU A 73 13.88 -6.34 -3.47
N PRO A 74 14.22 -6.84 -2.27
CA PRO A 74 15.58 -6.80 -1.77
C PRO A 74 16.57 -7.43 -2.75
N ASN A 75 17.82 -6.94 -2.76
CA ASN A 75 18.89 -7.54 -3.56
C ASN A 75 19.35 -8.86 -2.91
N ALA A 76 18.55 -9.90 -3.10
CA ALA A 76 18.79 -11.26 -2.64
C ALA A 76 18.43 -12.25 -3.75
N ARG A 77 18.90 -13.49 -3.63
CA ARG A 77 18.48 -14.57 -4.53
C ARG A 77 16.97 -14.77 -4.41
N HIS A 78 16.26 -14.74 -5.53
CA HIS A 78 14.86 -15.14 -5.57
C HIS A 78 14.81 -16.65 -5.82
N GLU A 79 14.18 -17.39 -4.91
CA GLU A 79 13.90 -18.82 -5.06
C GLU A 79 12.40 -18.97 -5.36
N ALA A 80 12.06 -19.84 -6.30
CA ALA A 80 10.69 -20.12 -6.72
C ALA A 80 10.15 -21.36 -6.02
#